data_AF-A0A670HPM5-F1
#
_entry.id   AF-A0A670HPM5-F1
#
_cell.length_a   1.000
_cell.length_b   1.000
_cell.length_c   1.000
_cell.angle_alpha   90.00
_cell.angle_beta   90.00
_cell.angle_gamma   90.00
#
_symmetry.space_group_name_H-M   'P 1'
#
loop_
_entity.id
_entity.type
_entity.pdbx_description
1 polymer ?
#
loop_
_entity_poly.entity_id
_entity_poly.type
_entity_poly.pdbx_seq_one_letter_code
_entity_poly.pdbx_strand_id
1 'polypeptide(L)'
;MPFLIWFNLLLLSPNVGASKTCFPGCHCEVESFGLFDSFSLTKVDCSGIGPHIVPVPIPLDTTYLDLSSNNLDSINESMLTGPGYTTLVSLDLSYNKISRIFPSTFSRLRYLESLDLSHNSLVALPDECFSGSLLGDVDLSNNFILDITTNIFASKGQGKPINVDLSNNLISLVSRHQGKAIPNIQSLNLSGNRLKKIPDLQGIPLRFRPTPSKTCQLSKRSICPTTPTSNP
;
A
#
# COMPACT_ATOMS: atom_id res chain seq x y z
N MET A 1 -29.81 0.16 -60.12
CA MET A 1 -30.37 -1.20 -59.89
C MET A 1 -29.42 -2.19 -60.57
N PRO A 2 -28.85 -3.25 -59.95
CA PRO A 2 -28.76 -3.70 -58.55
C PRO A 2 -27.28 -3.87 -58.04
N PHE A 3 -26.95 -3.65 -56.75
CA PHE A 3 -26.63 -4.61 -55.65
C PHE A 3 -25.34 -5.48 -55.79
N LEU A 4 -24.32 -5.32 -54.90
CA LEU A 4 -23.94 -6.20 -53.73
C LEU A 4 -22.71 -7.10 -54.05
N ILE A 5 -21.68 -7.39 -53.23
CA ILE A 5 -21.30 -7.20 -51.81
C ILE A 5 -19.77 -7.29 -51.73
N TRP A 6 -19.11 -6.41 -50.95
CA TRP A 6 -17.79 -6.68 -50.37
C TRP A 6 -17.99 -7.06 -48.91
N PHE A 7 -17.64 -8.29 -48.56
CA PHE A 7 -17.69 -8.81 -47.20
C PHE A 7 -16.39 -8.41 -46.49
N ASN A 8 -16.39 -7.32 -45.72
CA ASN A 8 -15.30 -7.03 -44.80
C ASN A 8 -15.56 -7.78 -43.49
N LEU A 9 -14.63 -8.67 -43.13
CA LEU A 9 -14.56 -9.26 -41.79
C LEU A 9 -14.28 -8.14 -40.77
N LEU A 10 -15.31 -7.75 -40.02
CA LEU A 10 -15.12 -7.05 -38.75
C LEU A 10 -14.77 -8.10 -37.69
N LEU A 11 -13.52 -8.09 -37.27
CA LEU A 11 -13.09 -8.72 -36.03
C LEU A 11 -13.84 -8.04 -34.87
N LEU A 12 -14.67 -8.82 -34.18
CA LEU A 12 -15.32 -8.44 -32.93
C LEU A 12 -14.25 -8.40 -31.82
N SER A 13 -13.86 -7.20 -31.41
CA SER A 13 -13.19 -6.98 -30.12
C SER A 13 -14.23 -7.09 -28.99
N PRO A 14 -13.96 -7.80 -27.89
CA PRO A 14 -14.92 -7.91 -26.80
C PRO A 14 -14.92 -6.65 -25.91
N ASN A 15 -16.11 -6.29 -25.45
CA ASN A 15 -16.46 -5.39 -24.35
C ASN A 15 -15.81 -4.00 -24.27
N VAL A 16 -16.54 -2.99 -24.73
CA VAL A 16 -16.37 -1.60 -24.30
C VAL A 16 -17.17 -1.42 -23.01
N GLY A 17 -16.51 -1.44 -21.85
CA GLY A 17 -17.08 -0.99 -20.58
C GLY A 17 -17.48 0.49 -20.66
N ALA A 18 -18.52 0.89 -19.92
CA ALA A 18 -19.04 2.26 -19.96
C ALA A 18 -17.98 3.29 -19.53
N SER A 19 -17.59 4.17 -20.45
CA SER A 19 -16.62 5.24 -20.22
C SER A 19 -17.20 6.29 -19.25
N LYS A 20 -16.74 6.30 -18.00
CA LYS A 20 -16.95 7.43 -17.08
C LYS A 20 -16.07 8.61 -17.46
N THR A 21 -16.49 9.82 -17.08
CA THR A 21 -15.63 11.01 -17.18
C THR A 21 -14.45 10.87 -16.21
N CYS A 22 -13.27 10.65 -16.77
CA CYS A 22 -12.01 10.53 -16.04
C CYS A 22 -11.24 11.86 -16.06
N PHE A 23 -10.33 12.06 -15.11
CA PHE A 23 -9.43 13.20 -15.12
C PHE A 23 -8.45 13.13 -16.31
N PRO A 24 -8.10 14.26 -16.98
CA PRO A 24 -7.18 14.24 -18.11
C PRO A 24 -5.83 13.61 -17.76
N GLY A 25 -5.40 12.63 -18.57
CA GLY A 25 -4.16 11.88 -18.36
C GLY A 25 -4.34 10.61 -17.53
N CYS A 26 -5.46 10.45 -16.83
CA CYS A 26 -5.79 9.23 -16.11
C CYS A 26 -6.62 8.26 -16.96
N HIS A 27 -6.54 6.98 -16.63
CA HIS A 27 -7.38 5.91 -17.16
C HIS A 27 -8.35 5.42 -16.09
N CYS A 28 -9.65 5.45 -16.41
CA CYS A 28 -10.69 4.98 -15.50
C CYS A 28 -11.35 3.73 -16.09
N GLU A 29 -11.22 2.62 -15.40
CA GLU A 29 -11.82 1.33 -15.77
C GLU A 29 -12.93 0.98 -14.79
N VAL A 30 -14.07 0.53 -15.32
CA VAL A 30 -15.18 0.01 -14.53
C VAL A 30 -15.25 -1.48 -14.76
N GLU A 31 -14.93 -2.25 -13.74
CA GLU A 31 -15.12 -3.69 -13.73
C GLU A 31 -16.49 -4.00 -13.11
N SER A 32 -17.42 -4.46 -13.94
CA SER A 32 -18.73 -4.92 -13.49
C SER A 32 -18.72 -6.44 -13.29
N PHE A 33 -19.25 -6.88 -12.15
CA PHE A 33 -19.37 -8.28 -11.77
C PHE A 33 -20.82 -8.63 -11.40
N GLY A 34 -21.18 -9.89 -11.61
CA GLY A 34 -22.49 -10.45 -11.25
C GLY A 34 -23.49 -10.48 -12.41
N LEU A 35 -24.60 -11.21 -12.21
CA LEU A 35 -25.74 -11.12 -13.12
C LEU A 35 -26.31 -9.69 -13.00
N PHE A 36 -26.46 -8.99 -14.12
CA PHE A 36 -26.96 -7.61 -14.21
C PHE A 36 -26.05 -6.50 -13.64
N ASP A 37 -24.72 -6.67 -13.66
CA ASP A 37 -23.78 -5.63 -13.21
C ASP A 37 -24.04 -5.15 -11.77
N SER A 38 -24.45 -6.08 -10.91
CA SER A 38 -24.89 -5.81 -9.53
C SER A 38 -23.76 -5.32 -8.61
N PHE A 39 -22.50 -5.52 -9.00
CA PHE A 39 -21.32 -4.97 -8.34
C PHE A 39 -20.44 -4.29 -9.38
N SER A 40 -19.95 -3.09 -9.08
CA SER A 40 -18.98 -2.40 -9.92
C SER A 40 -17.81 -1.90 -9.08
N LEU A 41 -16.59 -2.13 -9.57
CA LEU A 41 -15.37 -1.58 -9.04
C LEU A 41 -14.83 -0.56 -10.03
N THR A 42 -14.53 0.65 -9.56
CA THR A 42 -13.90 1.66 -10.39
C THR A 42 -12.43 1.76 -10.03
N LYS A 43 -11.57 1.42 -10.98
CA LYS A 43 -10.12 1.57 -10.90
C LYS A 43 -9.72 2.84 -11.63
N VAL A 44 -8.92 3.68 -10.98
CA VAL A 44 -8.43 4.93 -11.55
C VAL A 44 -6.90 4.87 -11.56
N ASP A 45 -6.32 4.80 -12.74
CA ASP A 45 -4.89 4.85 -12.97
C ASP A 45 -4.48 6.27 -13.38
N CYS A 46 -3.72 6.93 -12.53
CA CYS A 46 -3.12 8.24 -12.76
C CYS A 46 -1.59 8.18 -12.63
N SER A 47 -0.99 7.03 -12.91
CA SER A 47 0.46 6.80 -12.77
C SER A 47 1.27 7.52 -13.85
N GLY A 48 2.50 7.92 -13.52
CA GLY A 48 3.47 8.44 -14.50
C GLY A 48 3.15 9.80 -15.14
N ILE A 49 2.14 10.53 -14.66
CA ILE A 49 1.73 11.83 -15.19
C ILE A 49 2.65 12.95 -14.70
N GLY A 50 3.11 12.86 -13.44
CA GLY A 50 3.98 13.84 -12.79
C GLY A 50 3.36 14.51 -11.57
N PRO A 51 4.09 15.41 -10.89
CA PRO A 51 3.77 15.82 -9.52
C PRO A 51 2.56 16.75 -9.44
N HIS A 52 2.19 17.38 -10.56
CA HIS A 52 1.05 18.29 -10.66
C HIS A 52 -0.31 17.57 -10.68
N ILE A 53 -0.31 16.23 -10.67
CA ILE A 53 -1.55 15.43 -10.68
C ILE A 53 -2.35 15.63 -9.39
N VAL A 54 -1.69 15.86 -8.24
CA VAL A 54 -2.39 16.06 -6.96
C VAL A 54 -2.64 17.55 -6.69
N PRO A 55 -3.87 17.92 -6.22
CA PRO A 55 -5.01 17.05 -5.96
C PRO A 55 -5.75 16.62 -7.25
N VAL A 56 -5.99 15.31 -7.42
CA VAL A 56 -6.77 14.78 -8.55
C VAL A 56 -8.24 14.57 -8.14
N PRO A 57 -9.21 15.15 -8.86
CA PRO A 57 -10.62 14.78 -8.73
C PRO A 57 -10.85 13.38 -9.31
N ILE A 58 -11.36 12.47 -8.48
CA ILE A 58 -11.68 11.09 -8.86
C ILE A 58 -13.19 10.82 -8.75
N PRO A 59 -13.75 9.87 -9.52
CA PRO A 59 -15.15 9.43 -9.41
C PRO A 59 -15.54 9.03 -7.98
N LEU A 60 -16.83 9.20 -7.63
CA LEU A 60 -17.35 8.96 -6.28
C LEU A 60 -17.28 7.50 -5.83
N ASP A 61 -17.22 6.57 -6.76
CA ASP A 61 -17.18 5.13 -6.55
C ASP A 61 -15.82 4.52 -6.90
N THR A 62 -14.76 5.34 -6.84
CA THR A 62 -13.37 4.89 -6.99
C THR A 62 -12.98 3.99 -5.82
N THR A 63 -12.62 2.75 -6.11
CA THR A 63 -12.19 1.77 -5.10
C THR A 63 -10.68 1.57 -5.09
N TYR A 64 -10.03 1.73 -6.25
CA TYR A 64 -8.58 1.65 -6.42
C TYR A 64 -8.08 2.91 -7.12
N LEU A 65 -7.05 3.53 -6.57
CA LEU A 65 -6.38 4.69 -7.14
C LEU A 65 -4.88 4.44 -7.23
N ASP A 66 -4.34 4.50 -8.43
CA ASP A 66 -2.91 4.46 -8.70
C ASP A 66 -2.37 5.88 -8.94
N LEU A 67 -1.50 6.32 -8.03
CA LEU A 67 -0.73 7.56 -8.11
C LEU A 67 0.78 7.29 -8.13
N SER A 68 1.19 6.08 -8.50
CA SER A 68 2.59 5.67 -8.58
C SER A 68 3.36 6.44 -9.65
N SER A 69 4.68 6.47 -9.52
CA SER A 69 5.58 7.03 -10.55
C SER A 69 5.33 8.51 -10.91
N ASN A 70 4.72 9.29 -10.03
CA ASN A 70 4.37 10.70 -10.27
C ASN A 70 5.40 11.71 -9.77
N ASN A 71 6.58 11.27 -9.30
CA ASN A 71 7.61 12.15 -8.74
C ASN A 71 7.10 13.04 -7.59
N LEU A 72 6.16 12.56 -6.77
CA LEU A 72 5.63 13.31 -5.63
C LEU A 72 6.68 13.43 -4.52
N ASP A 73 6.97 14.65 -4.04
CA ASP A 73 7.98 14.87 -2.98
C ASP A 73 7.40 14.74 -1.56
N SER A 74 6.11 14.99 -1.40
CA SER A 74 5.38 14.91 -0.12
C SER A 74 3.89 14.67 -0.36
N ILE A 75 3.20 14.16 0.66
CA ILE A 75 1.75 13.94 0.62
C ILE A 75 1.09 14.45 1.90
N ASN A 76 -0.04 15.15 1.77
CA ASN A 76 -0.79 15.74 2.89
C ASN A 76 -2.30 15.53 2.73
N GLU A 77 -3.08 15.84 3.78
CA GLU A 77 -4.53 15.65 3.80
C GLU A 77 -5.26 16.42 2.67
N SER A 78 -4.77 17.60 2.29
CA SER A 78 -5.40 18.42 1.25
C SER A 78 -5.25 17.85 -0.16
N MET A 79 -4.22 17.01 -0.39
CA MET A 79 -4.01 16.35 -1.68
C MET A 79 -4.94 15.15 -1.88
N LEU A 80 -5.36 14.52 -0.78
CA LEU A 80 -6.26 13.36 -0.74
C LEU A 80 -7.65 13.79 -0.23
N THR A 81 -8.08 14.98 -0.66
CA THR A 81 -9.34 15.59 -0.24
C THR A 81 -10.33 15.62 -1.40
N GLY A 82 -11.48 15.00 -1.20
CA GLY A 82 -12.53 14.96 -2.20
C GLY A 82 -13.54 13.86 -1.87
N PRO A 83 -14.78 13.97 -2.38
CA PRO A 83 -15.83 13.03 -2.04
C PRO A 83 -15.52 11.61 -2.54
N GLY A 84 -14.81 11.46 -3.69
CA GLY A 84 -14.39 10.16 -4.20
C GLY A 84 -13.31 9.44 -3.39
N TYR A 85 -12.53 10.16 -2.58
CA TYR A 85 -11.54 9.53 -1.69
C TYR A 85 -12.17 8.82 -0.50
N THR A 86 -13.44 9.10 -0.21
CA THR A 86 -14.13 8.53 0.95
C THR A 86 -14.58 7.09 0.73
N THR A 87 -14.54 6.57 -0.50
CA THR A 87 -14.89 5.18 -0.87
C THR A 87 -13.65 4.34 -1.21
N LEU A 88 -12.47 4.95 -1.15
CA LEU A 88 -11.22 4.34 -1.57
C LEU A 88 -10.83 3.17 -0.65
N VAL A 89 -10.52 2.02 -1.26
CA VAL A 89 -10.13 0.78 -0.59
C VAL A 89 -8.63 0.53 -0.73
N SER A 90 -8.06 0.90 -1.87
CA SER A 90 -6.63 0.73 -2.15
C SER A 90 -6.03 1.97 -2.81
N LEU A 91 -4.86 2.37 -2.32
CA LEU A 91 -4.11 3.53 -2.77
C LEU A 91 -2.66 3.13 -3.04
N ASP A 92 -2.22 3.33 -4.28
CA ASP A 92 -0.82 3.14 -4.67
C ASP A 92 -0.12 4.50 -4.79
N LEU A 93 0.90 4.72 -3.97
CA LEU A 93 1.79 5.88 -3.98
C LEU A 93 3.25 5.45 -4.19
N SER A 94 3.48 4.23 -4.68
CA SER A 94 4.80 3.65 -4.89
C SER A 94 5.61 4.38 -5.97
N TYR A 95 6.93 4.18 -5.98
CA TYR A 95 7.83 4.75 -6.99
C TYR A 95 7.74 6.29 -7.13
N ASN A 96 7.43 6.98 -6.04
CA ASN A 96 7.47 8.43 -5.96
C ASN A 96 8.78 8.89 -5.27
N LYS A 97 8.85 10.18 -4.89
CA LYS A 97 9.98 10.76 -4.17
C LYS A 97 9.56 11.23 -2.77
N ILE A 98 8.54 10.57 -2.21
CA ILE A 98 7.88 11.04 -0.99
C ILE A 98 8.88 10.92 0.15
N SER A 99 9.32 12.07 0.65
CA SER A 99 10.23 12.17 1.79
C SER A 99 9.51 12.55 3.08
N ARG A 100 8.27 13.06 2.95
CA ARG A 100 7.46 13.55 4.07
C ARG A 100 5.99 13.18 3.87
N ILE A 101 5.43 12.56 4.90
CA ILE A 101 3.99 12.39 5.10
C ILE A 101 3.60 13.30 6.26
N PHE A 102 2.47 14.01 6.18
CA PHE A 102 1.98 14.83 7.28
C PHE A 102 1.11 14.02 8.25
N PRO A 103 0.99 14.40 9.53
CA PRO A 103 0.02 13.80 10.44
C PRO A 103 -1.39 13.81 9.84
N SER A 104 -2.16 12.75 10.08
CA SER A 104 -3.55 12.62 9.60
C SER A 104 -3.75 12.67 8.08
N THR A 105 -2.68 12.54 7.27
CA THR A 105 -2.78 12.55 5.80
C THR A 105 -3.82 11.55 5.26
N PHE A 106 -3.89 10.36 5.84
CA PHE A 106 -4.81 9.31 5.40
C PHE A 106 -6.12 9.23 6.21
N SER A 107 -6.32 10.14 7.17
CA SER A 107 -7.42 10.06 8.15
C SER A 107 -8.83 10.12 7.55
N ARG A 108 -8.97 10.70 6.34
CA ARG A 108 -10.25 10.76 5.61
C ARG A 108 -10.55 9.50 4.80
N LEU A 109 -9.55 8.65 4.57
CA LEU A 109 -9.67 7.42 3.79
C LEU A 109 -10.18 6.29 4.70
N ARG A 110 -11.45 6.39 5.10
CA ARG A 110 -12.05 5.57 6.17
C ARG A 110 -12.16 4.09 5.83
N TYR A 111 -12.25 3.76 4.55
CA TYR A 111 -12.33 2.39 4.05
C TYR A 111 -11.02 1.89 3.44
N LEU A 112 -9.93 2.67 3.58
CA LEU A 112 -8.65 2.28 3.04
C LEU A 112 -8.14 1.04 3.77
N GLU A 113 -7.94 -0.03 3.01
CA GLU A 113 -7.45 -1.31 3.49
C GLU A 113 -6.02 -1.59 3.02
N SER A 114 -5.66 -1.13 1.81
CA SER A 114 -4.34 -1.34 1.23
C SER A 114 -3.67 -0.01 0.89
N LEU A 115 -2.43 0.16 1.34
CA LEU A 115 -1.63 1.34 1.06
C LEU A 115 -0.21 0.93 0.66
N ASP A 116 0.18 1.29 -0.56
CA ASP A 116 1.54 1.11 -1.06
C ASP A 116 2.30 2.44 -1.03
N LEU A 117 3.35 2.50 -0.23
CA LEU A 117 4.30 3.60 -0.13
C LEU A 117 5.73 3.11 -0.43
N SER A 118 5.87 1.95 -1.05
CA SER A 118 7.16 1.34 -1.39
C SER A 118 7.94 2.20 -2.39
N HIS A 119 9.25 2.02 -2.44
CA HIS A 119 10.11 2.74 -3.40
C HIS A 119 9.97 4.26 -3.32
N ASN A 120 9.91 4.80 -2.11
CA ASN A 120 9.88 6.24 -1.83
C ASN A 120 11.16 6.68 -1.09
N SER A 121 11.17 7.88 -0.53
CA SER A 121 12.31 8.45 0.18
C SER A 121 12.03 8.72 1.67
N LEU A 122 11.14 7.93 2.28
CA LEU A 122 10.71 8.12 3.67
C LEU A 122 11.84 7.78 4.63
N VAL A 123 12.16 8.72 5.54
CA VAL A 123 13.16 8.53 6.60
C VAL A 123 12.52 8.23 7.96
N ALA A 124 11.30 8.73 8.16
CA ALA A 124 10.50 8.51 9.36
C ALA A 124 9.01 8.62 9.01
N LEU A 125 8.16 8.06 9.86
CA LEU A 125 6.71 8.18 9.79
C LEU A 125 6.22 9.01 10.98
N PRO A 126 5.32 9.99 10.77
CA PRO A 126 4.72 10.71 11.88
C PRO A 126 3.86 9.78 12.73
N ASP A 127 3.81 10.07 14.02
CA ASP A 127 2.76 9.56 14.90
C ASP A 127 1.39 9.86 14.28
N GLU A 128 0.47 8.91 14.38
CA GLU A 128 -0.92 9.06 13.92
C GLU A 128 -1.09 9.31 12.41
N CYS A 129 -0.08 9.07 11.56
CA CYS A 129 -0.22 9.22 10.10
C CYS A 129 -1.30 8.31 9.50
N PHE A 130 -1.48 7.12 10.06
CA PHE A 130 -2.50 6.13 9.70
C PHE A 130 -3.76 6.18 10.58
N SER A 131 -3.89 7.20 11.43
CA SER A 131 -5.00 7.31 12.37
C SER A 131 -6.32 7.54 11.63
N GLY A 132 -7.27 6.63 11.81
CA GLY A 132 -8.60 6.71 11.18
C GLY A 132 -8.81 5.82 9.95
N SER A 133 -7.75 5.17 9.44
CA SER A 133 -7.85 4.18 8.35
C SER A 133 -7.97 2.75 8.90
N LEU A 134 -8.67 1.89 8.15
CA LEU A 134 -8.88 0.47 8.47
C LEU A 134 -7.86 -0.42 7.74
N LEU A 135 -6.59 0.03 7.71
CA LEU A 135 -5.52 -0.63 6.98
C LEU A 135 -5.34 -2.08 7.41
N GLY A 136 -5.39 -2.98 6.42
CA GLY A 136 -5.06 -4.39 6.54
C GLY A 136 -3.69 -4.72 5.92
N ASP A 137 -3.25 -3.95 4.93
CA ASP A 137 -1.97 -4.18 4.25
C ASP A 137 -1.26 -2.85 3.99
N VAL A 138 -0.01 -2.74 4.45
CA VAL A 138 0.82 -1.54 4.28
C VAL A 138 2.20 -1.95 3.78
N ASP A 139 2.57 -1.48 2.60
CA ASP A 139 3.92 -1.64 2.05
C ASP A 139 4.71 -0.34 2.22
N LEU A 140 5.78 -0.41 3.00
CA LEU A 140 6.76 0.65 3.24
C LEU A 140 8.17 0.20 2.82
N SER A 141 8.27 -0.88 2.05
CA SER A 141 9.54 -1.46 1.63
C SER A 141 10.33 -0.49 0.75
N ASN A 142 11.65 -0.69 0.67
CA ASN A 142 12.52 0.10 -0.20
C ASN A 142 12.42 1.62 0.05
N ASN A 143 12.42 2.01 1.33
CA ASN A 143 12.51 3.38 1.81
C ASN A 143 13.82 3.56 2.62
N PHE A 144 13.97 4.68 3.33
CA PHE A 144 15.14 5.00 4.15
C PHE A 144 14.82 5.07 5.65
N ILE A 145 13.80 4.34 6.11
CA ILE A 145 13.30 4.43 7.49
C ILE A 145 14.39 3.96 8.46
N LEU A 146 14.73 4.78 9.46
CA LEU A 146 15.83 4.54 10.40
C LEU A 146 15.39 3.80 11.68
N ASP A 147 14.17 4.07 12.11
CA ASP A 147 13.53 3.54 13.31
C ASP A 147 12.02 3.52 13.14
N ILE A 148 11.36 2.64 13.89
CA ILE A 148 9.91 2.49 13.80
C ILE A 148 9.32 2.20 15.18
N THR A 149 8.20 2.85 15.47
CA THR A 149 7.39 2.54 16.64
C THR A 149 6.11 1.84 16.20
N THR A 150 5.89 0.61 16.64
CA THR A 150 4.79 -0.22 16.11
C THR A 150 3.39 0.29 16.43
N ASN A 151 3.25 1.18 17.41
CA ASN A 151 1.97 1.79 17.74
C ASN A 151 1.36 2.61 16.60
N ILE A 152 2.14 3.06 15.60
CA ILE A 152 1.59 3.77 14.43
C ILE A 152 0.64 2.88 13.60
N PHE A 153 0.80 1.56 13.69
CA PHE A 153 -0.03 0.57 13.01
C PHE A 153 -1.25 0.14 13.87
N ALA A 154 -1.49 0.80 14.99
CA ALA A 154 -2.66 0.53 15.82
C ALA A 154 -3.90 1.13 15.16
N SER A 155 -4.63 0.33 14.39
CA SER A 155 -5.87 0.77 13.76
C SER A 155 -6.98 1.05 14.79
N LYS A 156 -7.74 2.13 14.57
CA LYS A 156 -8.94 2.44 15.34
C LYS A 156 -10.11 1.60 14.83
N GLY A 157 -10.29 0.44 15.44
CA GLY A 157 -11.53 -0.33 15.31
C GLY A 157 -11.34 -1.74 14.78
N GLN A 158 -12.03 -2.67 15.44
CA GLN A 158 -12.27 -4.05 15.04
C GLN A 158 -11.14 -5.07 15.18
N GLY A 159 -9.92 -4.68 15.54
CA GLY A 159 -8.84 -5.66 15.70
C GLY A 159 -8.59 -6.43 14.42
N LYS A 160 -8.78 -5.80 13.24
CA LYS A 160 -8.42 -6.41 11.96
C LYS A 160 -6.91 -6.64 11.97
N PRO A 161 -6.45 -7.83 11.54
CA PRO A 161 -5.03 -8.07 11.40
C PRO A 161 -4.44 -7.14 10.34
N ILE A 162 -3.23 -6.63 10.60
CA ILE A 162 -2.47 -5.83 9.64
C ILE A 162 -1.19 -6.57 9.23
N ASN A 163 -0.90 -6.57 7.93
CA ASN A 163 0.37 -6.98 7.36
C ASN A 163 1.18 -5.73 7.03
N VAL A 164 2.44 -5.70 7.47
CA VAL A 164 3.32 -4.57 7.27
C VAL A 164 4.62 -5.06 6.65
N ASP A 165 4.96 -4.54 5.47
CA ASP A 165 6.25 -4.74 4.85
C ASP A 165 7.15 -3.51 5.11
N LEU A 166 8.24 -3.71 5.84
CA LEU A 166 9.28 -2.71 6.10
C LEU A 166 10.63 -3.17 5.54
N SER A 167 10.62 -4.12 4.60
CA SER A 167 11.86 -4.68 4.07
C SER A 167 12.69 -3.66 3.31
N ASN A 168 14.00 -3.90 3.22
CA ASN A 168 14.93 -3.03 2.50
C ASN A 168 14.88 -1.56 2.93
N ASN A 169 14.79 -1.33 4.24
CA ASN A 169 14.91 -0.02 4.88
C ASN A 169 16.24 0.08 5.66
N LEU A 170 16.41 1.11 6.48
CA LEU A 170 17.60 1.33 7.30
C LEU A 170 17.33 1.08 8.79
N ILE A 171 16.29 0.32 9.13
CA ILE A 171 15.76 0.21 10.50
C ILE A 171 16.80 -0.44 11.40
N SER A 172 17.19 0.29 12.44
CA SER A 172 18.13 -0.18 13.47
C SER A 172 17.45 -0.45 14.81
N LEU A 173 16.30 0.19 15.06
CA LEU A 173 15.51 0.07 16.28
C LEU A 173 14.02 -0.07 15.92
N VAL A 174 13.38 -1.05 16.57
CA VAL A 174 11.93 -1.22 16.55
C VAL A 174 11.46 -1.14 17.98
N SER A 175 10.60 -0.17 18.28
CA SER A 175 10.09 0.12 19.62
C SER A 175 8.57 -0.01 19.69
N ARG A 176 8.07 -0.13 20.93
CA ARG A 176 6.65 -0.02 21.25
C ARG A 176 6.51 0.80 22.53
N HIS A 177 5.67 1.82 22.52
CA HIS A 177 5.33 2.60 23.70
C HIS A 177 4.32 1.85 24.57
N GLN A 178 4.66 1.69 25.84
CA GLN A 178 3.77 1.16 26.86
C GLN A 178 2.61 2.16 27.10
N GLY A 179 1.39 1.66 27.25
CA GLY A 179 0.19 2.50 27.45
C GLY A 179 -0.48 3.01 26.16
N LYS A 180 0.16 2.90 24.99
CA LYS A 180 -0.51 3.08 23.70
C LYS A 180 -1.16 1.77 23.23
N ALA A 181 -2.18 1.91 22.37
CA ALA A 181 -2.92 0.78 21.79
C ALA A 181 -1.98 -0.27 21.17
N ILE A 182 -2.35 -1.55 21.31
CA ILE A 182 -1.59 -2.68 20.76
C ILE A 182 -2.03 -2.88 19.31
N PRO A 183 -1.12 -2.78 18.33
CA PRO A 183 -1.49 -3.09 16.95
C PRO A 183 -1.71 -4.61 16.79
N ASN A 184 -2.72 -5.02 16.03
CA ASN A 184 -2.93 -6.43 15.70
C ASN A 184 -2.11 -6.82 14.46
N ILE A 185 -0.79 -6.87 14.60
CA ILE A 185 0.09 -7.19 13.47
C ILE A 185 0.09 -8.71 13.24
N GLN A 186 -0.39 -9.13 12.06
CA GLN A 186 -0.39 -10.53 11.64
C GLN A 186 0.94 -10.91 10.97
N SER A 187 1.50 -10.01 10.17
CA SER A 187 2.78 -10.20 9.50
C SER A 187 3.60 -8.92 9.57
N LEU A 188 4.89 -9.06 9.93
CA LEU A 188 5.84 -7.96 9.96
C LEU A 188 7.13 -8.38 9.25
N ASN A 189 7.34 -7.88 8.04
CA ASN A 189 8.57 -8.14 7.29
C ASN A 189 9.62 -7.07 7.61
N LEU A 190 10.72 -7.49 8.25
CA LEU A 190 11.86 -6.62 8.60
C LEU A 190 13.15 -7.03 7.85
N SER A 191 13.05 -7.83 6.79
CA SER A 191 14.21 -8.28 6.03
C SER A 191 14.95 -7.10 5.38
N GLY A 192 16.25 -7.23 5.11
CA GLY A 192 17.02 -6.15 4.47
C GLY A 192 17.24 -4.89 5.33
N ASN A 193 17.01 -4.93 6.64
CA ASN A 193 17.24 -3.81 7.56
C ASN A 193 18.59 -3.92 8.30
N ARG A 194 18.85 -2.98 9.24
CA ARG A 194 20.09 -2.88 10.03
C ARG A 194 19.92 -3.33 11.48
N LEU A 195 18.99 -4.25 11.73
CA LEU A 195 18.67 -4.76 13.05
C LEU A 195 19.84 -5.56 13.64
N LYS A 196 20.30 -5.14 14.82
CA LYS A 196 21.36 -5.85 15.56
C LYS A 196 20.83 -6.96 16.45
N LYS A 197 19.54 -6.90 16.80
CA LYS A 197 18.87 -7.83 17.72
C LYS A 197 17.44 -8.04 17.25
N ILE A 198 16.85 -9.17 17.64
CA ILE A 198 15.43 -9.43 17.45
C ILE A 198 14.66 -8.46 18.37
N PRO A 199 13.71 -7.66 17.84
CA PRO A 199 12.88 -6.79 18.67
C PRO A 199 12.00 -7.59 19.62
N ASP A 200 11.95 -7.19 20.89
CA ASP A 200 10.93 -7.69 21.82
C ASP A 200 9.71 -6.77 21.76
N LEU A 201 8.65 -7.25 21.11
CA LEU A 201 7.43 -6.47 20.88
C LEU A 201 6.25 -6.89 21.74
N GLN A 202 6.49 -7.57 22.88
CA GLN A 202 5.51 -7.91 23.92
C GLN A 202 4.06 -8.06 23.43
N GLY A 203 3.71 -9.28 22.97
CA GLY A 203 2.36 -9.62 22.52
C GLY A 203 2.14 -9.57 21.01
N ILE A 204 3.13 -9.15 20.22
CA ILE A 204 3.10 -9.21 18.76
C ILE A 204 3.91 -10.43 18.28
N PRO A 205 3.28 -11.45 17.67
CA PRO A 205 3.99 -12.59 17.11
C PRO A 205 4.81 -12.17 15.89
N LEU A 206 6.13 -12.18 16.01
CA LEU A 206 7.04 -11.82 14.92
C LEU A 206 7.35 -13.02 14.02
N ARG A 207 7.03 -12.91 12.72
CA ARG A 207 7.61 -13.76 11.67
C ARG A 207 8.86 -13.08 11.10
N PHE A 208 9.96 -13.18 11.84
CA PHE A 208 11.24 -12.58 11.45
C PHE A 208 11.95 -13.45 10.40
N ARG A 209 12.25 -12.94 9.20
CA ARG A 209 13.25 -13.58 8.32
C ARG A 209 14.58 -12.82 8.47
N PRO A 210 15.57 -13.39 9.20
CA PRO A 210 16.84 -12.71 9.38
C PRO A 210 17.50 -12.40 8.03
N THR A 211 18.15 -11.25 7.94
CA THR A 211 19.16 -10.99 6.92
C THR A 211 20.25 -12.06 7.00
N PRO A 212 20.74 -12.62 5.88
CA PRO A 212 21.73 -13.70 5.88
C PRO A 212 23.07 -13.35 6.55
N SER A 213 23.28 -12.09 6.93
CA SER A 213 24.46 -11.64 7.67
C SER A 213 24.14 -11.41 9.16
N LYS A 214 24.54 -12.37 10.00
CA LYS A 214 24.92 -12.24 11.43
C LYS A 214 23.87 -12.35 12.55
N THR A 215 22.57 -12.49 12.31
CA THR A 215 21.58 -12.55 13.42
C THR A 215 21.03 -13.94 13.78
N CYS A 216 21.36 -15.00 13.02
CA CYS A 216 20.92 -16.38 13.27
C CYS A 216 21.72 -17.10 14.39
N GLN A 217 21.96 -16.45 15.52
CA GLN A 217 22.53 -17.11 16.72
C GLN A 217 21.72 -16.91 18.02
N LEU A 218 20.57 -16.22 17.99
CA LEU A 218 19.88 -15.81 19.24
C LEU A 218 18.40 -16.19 19.38
N SER A 219 17.84 -17.10 18.57
CA SER A 219 16.48 -17.60 18.81
C SER A 219 16.43 -19.13 18.94
N LYS A 220 16.17 -19.60 20.16
CA LYS A 220 15.82 -21.01 20.47
C LYS A 220 14.39 -21.40 20.02
N ARG A 221 13.76 -20.63 19.13
CA ARG A 221 12.50 -21.02 18.48
C ARG A 221 12.65 -20.86 16.98
N SER A 222 12.95 -21.98 16.33
CA SER A 222 12.46 -22.39 15.00
C SER A 222 12.47 -21.36 13.86
N ILE A 223 13.50 -20.53 13.74
CA ILE A 223 13.59 -19.56 12.63
C ILE A 223 15.03 -19.41 12.11
N CYS A 224 15.55 -20.43 11.44
CA CYS A 224 16.61 -20.28 10.43
C CYS A 224 16.31 -21.31 9.31
N PRO A 225 16.44 -20.96 8.01
CA PRO A 225 16.39 -21.96 6.95
C PRO A 225 17.57 -22.92 7.14
N THR A 226 17.28 -24.22 7.24
CA THR A 226 18.31 -25.26 7.23
C THR A 226 18.95 -25.27 5.85
N THR A 227 20.22 -24.88 5.75
CA THR A 227 21.03 -25.18 4.55
C THR A 227 21.01 -26.70 4.35
N PRO A 228 20.79 -27.21 3.12
CA PRO A 228 20.89 -28.63 2.87
C PRO A 228 22.35 -29.03 3.11
N THR A 229 22.56 -29.86 4.12
CA THR A 229 23.85 -30.50 4.37
C THR A 229 24.17 -31.38 3.17
N SER A 230 25.13 -30.96 2.35
CA SER A 230 25.90 -31.89 1.52
C SER A 230 26.72 -32.76 2.49
N ASN A 231 26.27 -33.99 2.68
CA ASN A 231 27.03 -35.02 3.37
C ASN A 231 27.92 -35.77 2.36
N PRO A 232 29.00 -36.40 2.86
CA PRO A 232 30.36 -36.33 2.29
C PRO A 232 30.59 -37.12 1.01
#